data_AF-A0A3E0NY35-F1
#
_entry.id   AF-A0A3E0NY35-F1
#
_cell.length_a   1.000
_cell.length_b   1.000
_cell.length_c   1.000
_cell.angle_alpha   90.00
_cell.angle_beta   90.00
_cell.angle_gamma   90.00
#
_symmetry.space_group_name_H-M   'P 1'
#
loop_
_entity.id
_entity.type
_entity.pdbx_description
1 polymer ?
#
loop_
_entity_poly.entity_id
_entity_poly.type
_entity_poly.pdbx_seq_one_letter_code
_entity_poly.pdbx_strand_id
1 'polypeptide(L)'
;MKAILVAFACLVLSQPAAAVTPADEQPNLTARGDRYHAATAKTHSMHARDHARLLNKYAAAADAPVSSSVLKKHLAAIRENMKEAGSTYSKLSAASKSDPSVKQQLDEITKRLDNVNKLVGQLEERSKQEAVDSKLVIDQTNDMAKEIKASHAANSAVDQAVVEAAQRRSQFYNPKSPNYYFTGEGHFID
;
A
#
# COMPACT_ATOMS: atom_id res chain seq x y z
N MET A 1 77.45 -18.28 14.13
CA MET A 1 76.63 -17.71 13.03
C MET A 1 75.46 -18.64 12.80
N LYS A 2 74.22 -18.19 13.05
CA LYS A 2 73.16 -18.00 12.02
C LYS A 2 72.90 -19.30 11.23
N ALA A 3 71.73 -19.94 11.29
CA ALA A 3 70.42 -19.35 11.10
C ALA A 3 69.28 -20.16 11.74
N ILE A 4 68.32 -19.40 12.26
CA ILE A 4 66.92 -19.75 12.56
C ILE A 4 66.13 -19.65 11.23
N LEU A 5 65.24 -20.60 10.93
CA LEU A 5 64.00 -20.38 10.16
C LEU A 5 63.13 -21.65 10.26
N VAL A 6 62.26 -21.76 11.28
CA VAL A 6 60.83 -21.37 11.28
C VAL A 6 59.98 -22.27 10.38
N ALA A 7 59.43 -23.32 10.99
CA ALA A 7 58.30 -24.08 10.47
C ALA A 7 57.01 -23.28 10.68
N PHE A 8 56.36 -22.89 9.58
CA PHE A 8 55.02 -22.32 9.59
C PHE A 8 54.01 -23.46 9.79
N ALA A 9 53.67 -23.75 11.04
CA ALA A 9 52.49 -24.56 11.36
C ALA A 9 51.26 -23.66 11.25
N CYS A 10 50.50 -23.81 10.15
CA CYS A 10 49.18 -23.21 10.01
C CYS A 10 48.24 -23.81 11.06
N LEU A 11 48.11 -23.13 12.20
CA LEU A 11 47.08 -23.37 13.20
C LEU A 11 45.72 -22.94 12.60
N VAL A 12 45.02 -23.88 11.97
CA VAL A 12 43.62 -23.68 11.57
C VAL A 12 42.79 -23.71 12.85
N LEU A 13 42.48 -22.52 13.37
CA LEU A 13 41.46 -22.35 14.41
C LEU A 13 40.10 -22.72 13.82
N SER A 14 39.66 -23.94 14.07
CA SER A 14 38.27 -24.37 13.87
C SER A 14 37.38 -23.59 14.85
N GLN A 15 36.85 -22.45 14.41
CA GLN A 15 35.72 -21.84 15.09
C GLN A 15 34.49 -22.75 14.88
N PRO A 16 33.72 -23.05 15.92
CA PRO A 16 32.43 -23.71 15.73
C PRO A 16 31.56 -22.74 14.94
N ALA A 17 31.12 -23.17 13.74
CA ALA A 17 30.04 -22.52 13.04
C ALA A 17 28.84 -22.57 13.98
N ALA A 18 28.54 -21.43 14.62
CA ALA A 18 27.26 -21.26 15.28
C ALA A 18 26.21 -21.48 14.20
N ALA A 19 25.54 -22.62 14.29
CA ALA A 19 24.38 -22.92 13.47
C ALA A 19 23.38 -21.79 13.72
N VAL A 20 23.25 -20.89 12.74
CA VAL A 20 22.15 -19.93 12.68
C VAL A 20 20.91 -20.79 12.56
N THR A 21 20.18 -20.96 13.67
CA THR A 21 18.89 -21.61 13.67
C THR A 21 17.95 -20.79 12.79
N PRO A 22 17.12 -21.40 11.91
CA PRO A 22 16.26 -20.67 10.96
C PRO A 22 15.10 -19.88 11.62
N ALA A 23 15.12 -19.71 12.94
CA ALA A 23 14.05 -19.07 13.71
C ALA A 23 14.17 -17.54 13.76
N ASP A 24 15.34 -16.97 13.46
CA ASP A 24 15.61 -15.52 13.60
C ASP A 24 15.32 -14.69 12.33
N GLU A 25 14.94 -15.32 11.21
CA GLU A 25 14.68 -14.63 9.94
C GLU A 25 13.25 -14.84 9.39
N GLN A 26 12.23 -14.82 10.25
CA GLN A 26 10.88 -14.51 9.79
C GLN A 26 10.59 -13.01 10.02
N PRO A 27 11.07 -12.09 9.15
CA PRO A 27 10.51 -10.76 9.14
C PRO A 27 9.03 -10.90 8.78
N ASN A 28 8.15 -10.73 9.78
CA ASN A 28 6.69 -10.69 9.71
C ASN A 28 6.13 -10.80 8.27
N LEU A 29 5.88 -12.03 7.80
CA LEU A 29 5.30 -12.29 6.47
C LEU A 29 3.99 -11.50 6.26
N THR A 30 3.28 -11.23 7.36
CA THR A 30 2.09 -10.38 7.45
C THR A 30 2.39 -8.91 7.13
N ALA A 31 3.41 -8.29 7.74
CA ALA A 31 3.79 -6.91 7.47
C ALA A 31 4.29 -6.71 6.02
N ARG A 32 4.95 -7.72 5.43
CA ARG A 32 5.33 -7.71 4.02
C ARG A 32 4.11 -7.84 3.11
N GLY A 33 3.15 -8.70 3.46
CA GLY A 33 1.87 -8.84 2.76
C GLY A 33 1.01 -7.58 2.82
N ASP A 34 0.89 -6.96 3.99
CA ASP A 34 0.11 -5.74 4.21
C ASP A 34 0.66 -4.56 3.42
N ARG A 35 1.99 -4.38 3.41
CA ARG A 35 2.66 -3.39 2.55
C ARG A 35 2.46 -3.67 1.07
N TYR A 36 2.51 -4.94 0.67
CA TYR A 36 2.23 -5.33 -0.71
C TYR A 36 0.80 -4.98 -1.11
N HIS A 37 -0.19 -5.22 -0.24
CA HIS A 37 -1.58 -4.84 -0.47
C HIS A 37 -1.75 -3.32 -0.55
N ALA A 38 -1.19 -2.56 0.38
CA ALA A 38 -1.23 -1.10 0.35
C ALA A 38 -0.60 -0.53 -0.93
N ALA A 39 0.56 -1.04 -1.34
CA ALA A 39 1.22 -0.65 -2.59
C ALA A 39 0.39 -1.01 -3.83
N THR A 40 -0.23 -2.19 -3.85
CA THR A 40 -1.08 -2.62 -4.97
C THR A 40 -2.33 -1.74 -5.08
N ALA A 41 -3.00 -1.47 -3.96
CA ALA A 41 -4.18 -0.60 -3.93
C ALA A 41 -3.84 0.83 -4.40
N LYS A 42 -2.69 1.35 -3.97
CA LYS A 42 -2.15 2.64 -4.39
C LYS A 42 -1.90 2.70 -5.89
N THR A 43 -1.31 1.66 -6.48
CA THR A 43 -1.05 1.60 -7.94
C THR A 43 -2.35 1.69 -8.73
N HIS A 44 -3.37 0.92 -8.36
CA HIS A 44 -4.68 1.02 -9.01
C HIS A 44 -5.31 2.40 -8.86
N SER A 45 -5.25 2.99 -7.66
CA SER A 45 -5.70 4.36 -7.46
C SER A 45 -4.96 5.36 -8.35
N MET A 46 -3.65 5.22 -8.53
CA MET A 46 -2.88 6.08 -9.44
C MET A 46 -3.31 5.92 -10.89
N HIS A 47 -3.54 4.69 -11.36
CA HIS A 47 -4.03 4.45 -12.72
C HIS A 47 -5.41 5.10 -12.96
N ALA A 48 -6.34 4.98 -12.00
CA ALA A 48 -7.62 5.69 -12.07
C ALA A 48 -7.43 7.21 -12.17
N ARG A 49 -6.49 7.78 -11.39
CA ARG A 49 -6.18 9.21 -11.48
C ARG A 49 -5.61 9.59 -12.84
N ASP A 50 -4.75 8.77 -13.43
CA ASP A 50 -4.19 9.04 -14.75
C ASP A 50 -5.28 9.05 -15.83
N HIS A 51 -6.25 8.14 -15.78
CA HIS A 51 -7.42 8.17 -16.66
C HIS A 51 -8.26 9.44 -16.46
N ALA A 52 -8.49 9.87 -15.22
CA ALA A 52 -9.20 11.13 -14.95
C ALA A 52 -8.44 12.34 -15.52
N ARG A 53 -7.11 12.37 -15.38
CA ARG A 53 -6.26 13.43 -15.95
C ARG A 53 -6.27 13.43 -17.48
N LEU A 54 -6.33 12.26 -18.12
CA LEU A 54 -6.46 12.16 -19.56
C LEU A 54 -7.80 12.74 -20.04
N LEU A 55 -8.90 12.42 -19.37
CA LEU A 55 -10.21 13.02 -19.68
C LEU A 55 -10.20 14.54 -19.51
N ASN A 56 -9.57 15.03 -18.46
CA ASN A 56 -9.40 16.48 -18.23
C ASN A 56 -8.64 17.14 -19.40
N LYS A 57 -7.53 16.53 -19.84
CA LYS A 57 -6.75 17.01 -20.99
C LYS A 57 -7.56 16.98 -22.29
N TYR A 58 -8.32 15.91 -22.54
CA TYR A 58 -9.17 15.83 -23.73
C TYR A 58 -10.26 16.90 -23.73
N ALA A 59 -10.88 17.15 -22.59
CA ALA A 59 -11.88 18.20 -22.45
C ALA A 59 -11.28 19.62 -22.56
N ALA A 60 -10.05 19.82 -22.10
CA ALA A 60 -9.37 21.12 -22.16
C ALA A 60 -8.74 21.44 -23.53
N ALA A 61 -8.33 20.42 -24.28
CA ALA A 61 -7.66 20.58 -25.58
C ALA A 61 -8.64 20.68 -26.76
N ALA A 62 -9.91 20.35 -26.55
CA ALA A 62 -10.85 20.21 -27.64
C ALA A 62 -11.64 21.50 -27.89
N ASP A 63 -11.66 21.95 -29.14
CA ASP A 63 -12.62 22.94 -29.66
C ASP A 63 -14.06 22.36 -29.78
N ALA A 64 -14.23 21.08 -29.43
CA ALA A 64 -15.47 20.31 -29.52
C ALA A 64 -15.66 19.41 -28.26
N PRO A 65 -16.88 18.92 -27.98
CA PRO A 65 -17.14 18.04 -26.85
C PRO A 65 -16.30 16.74 -26.86
N VAL A 66 -15.95 16.23 -25.68
CA VAL A 66 -15.30 14.91 -25.57
C VAL A 66 -16.23 13.83 -26.09
N SER A 67 -15.77 13.03 -27.05
CA SER A 67 -16.58 11.96 -27.63
C SER A 67 -17.07 10.96 -26.56
N SER A 68 -18.33 10.52 -26.68
CA SER A 68 -18.94 9.55 -25.75
C SER A 68 -18.16 8.24 -25.66
N SER A 69 -17.53 7.79 -26.76
CA SER A 69 -16.72 6.57 -26.78
C SER A 69 -15.44 6.70 -25.95
N VAL A 70 -14.73 7.83 -26.07
CA VAL A 70 -13.55 8.14 -25.23
C VAL A 70 -13.97 8.27 -23.78
N LEU A 71 -15.06 8.99 -23.50
CA LEU A 71 -15.57 9.17 -22.14
C LEU A 71 -15.88 7.82 -21.49
N LYS A 72 -16.66 6.95 -22.15
CA LYS A 72 -16.99 5.60 -21.66
C LYS A 72 -15.76 4.73 -21.41
N LYS A 73 -14.79 4.73 -22.32
CA LYS A 73 -13.55 3.93 -22.17
C LYS A 73 -12.79 4.31 -20.91
N HIS A 74 -12.58 5.60 -20.67
CA HIS A 74 -11.83 6.07 -19.51
C HIS A 74 -12.63 5.92 -18.20
N LEU A 75 -13.94 6.15 -18.21
CA LEU A 75 -14.79 5.95 -17.03
C LEU A 75 -14.83 4.47 -16.60
N ALA A 76 -14.92 3.54 -17.56
CA ALA A 76 -14.84 2.12 -17.28
C ALA A 76 -13.49 1.74 -16.65
N ALA A 77 -12.37 2.25 -17.19
CA ALA A 77 -11.04 2.02 -16.65
C ALA A 77 -10.86 2.61 -15.25
N ILE A 78 -11.43 3.79 -14.97
CA ILE A 78 -11.45 4.36 -13.62
C ILE A 78 -12.20 3.42 -12.67
N ARG A 79 -13.41 2.98 -13.04
CA ARG A 79 -14.20 2.09 -12.18
C ARG A 79 -13.51 0.76 -11.89
N GLU A 80 -12.93 0.14 -12.90
CA GLU A 80 -12.18 -1.11 -12.73
C GLU A 80 -11.04 -0.93 -11.73
N ASN A 81 -10.22 0.10 -11.91
CA ASN A 81 -9.14 0.41 -10.98
C ASN A 81 -9.64 0.75 -9.55
N MET A 82 -10.76 1.47 -9.42
CA MET A 82 -11.35 1.76 -8.10
C MET A 82 -11.89 0.48 -7.43
N LYS A 83 -12.43 -0.45 -8.20
CA LYS A 83 -12.88 -1.75 -7.69
C LYS A 83 -11.70 -2.58 -7.17
N GLU A 84 -10.61 -2.67 -7.93
CA GLU A 84 -9.41 -3.41 -7.52
C GLU A 84 -8.73 -2.77 -6.31
N ALA A 85 -8.64 -1.43 -6.28
CA ALA A 85 -8.16 -0.70 -5.11
C ALA A 85 -9.03 -0.97 -3.88
N GLY A 86 -10.36 -0.83 -3.99
CA GLY A 86 -11.30 -1.07 -2.90
C GLY A 86 -11.28 -2.51 -2.38
N SER A 87 -11.16 -3.51 -3.27
CA SER A 87 -10.99 -4.91 -2.88
C SER A 87 -9.72 -5.12 -2.06
N THR A 88 -8.63 -4.48 -2.47
CA THR A 88 -7.34 -4.59 -1.79
C THR A 88 -7.35 -3.89 -0.43
N TYR A 89 -7.94 -2.69 -0.33
CA TYR A 89 -8.14 -2.02 0.96
C TYR A 89 -9.04 -2.81 1.91
N SER A 90 -10.05 -3.50 1.39
CA SER A 90 -10.91 -4.37 2.20
C SER A 90 -10.13 -5.55 2.79
N LYS A 91 -9.22 -6.15 2.02
CA LYS A 91 -8.30 -7.20 2.52
C LYS A 91 -7.37 -6.65 3.61
N LEU A 92 -6.82 -5.47 3.41
CA LEU A 92 -5.95 -4.80 4.39
C LEU A 92 -6.69 -4.47 5.68
N SER A 93 -7.94 -4.00 5.58
CA SER A 93 -8.81 -3.74 6.74
C SER A 93 -9.11 -5.02 7.52
N ALA A 94 -9.36 -6.13 6.82
CA ALA A 94 -9.58 -7.43 7.45
C ALA A 94 -8.32 -7.98 8.16
N ALA A 95 -7.12 -7.66 7.66
CA ALA A 95 -5.84 -8.03 8.27
C ALA A 95 -5.45 -7.11 9.45
N SER A 96 -5.83 -5.83 9.41
CA SER A 96 -5.42 -4.80 10.37
C SER A 96 -6.41 -4.57 11.52
N LYS A 97 -7.29 -5.53 11.82
CA LYS A 97 -8.43 -5.39 12.76
C LYS A 97 -8.07 -4.88 14.16
N SER A 98 -6.82 -4.97 14.59
CA SER A 98 -6.35 -4.61 15.92
C SER A 98 -5.76 -3.20 16.04
N ASP A 99 -5.59 -2.44 14.94
CA ASP A 99 -5.07 -1.06 15.00
C ASP A 99 -6.16 -0.03 14.62
N PRO A 100 -6.70 0.73 15.60
CA PRO A 100 -7.74 1.73 15.36
C PRO A 100 -7.31 2.84 14.40
N SER A 101 -6.02 3.21 14.38
CA SER A 101 -5.50 4.26 13.50
C SER A 101 -5.50 3.80 12.06
N VAL A 102 -5.02 2.57 11.81
CA VAL A 102 -5.07 1.95 10.47
C VAL A 102 -6.51 1.82 9.98
N LYS A 103 -7.41 1.38 10.85
CA LYS A 103 -8.84 1.23 10.51
C LYS A 103 -9.46 2.57 10.10
N GLN A 104 -9.24 3.63 10.88
CA GLN A 104 -9.77 4.96 10.55
C GLN A 104 -9.28 5.44 9.17
N GLN A 105 -7.99 5.29 8.87
CA GLN A 105 -7.43 5.68 7.57
C GLN A 105 -8.03 4.86 6.42
N LEU A 106 -8.25 3.55 6.62
CA LEU A 106 -8.87 2.68 5.61
C LEU A 106 -10.36 3.02 5.38
N ASP A 107 -11.09 3.39 6.43
CA ASP A 107 -12.47 3.84 6.31
C ASP A 107 -12.55 5.17 5.54
N GLU A 108 -11.63 6.10 5.82
CA GLU A 108 -11.50 7.36 5.07
C GLU A 108 -11.16 7.12 3.60
N ILE A 109 -10.22 6.21 3.30
CA ILE A 109 -9.88 5.81 1.93
C ILE A 109 -11.12 5.25 1.23
N THR A 110 -11.83 4.33 1.86
CA THR A 110 -13.03 3.69 1.29
C THR A 110 -14.09 4.73 0.94
N LYS A 111 -14.37 5.66 1.86
CA LYS A 111 -15.31 6.77 1.61
C LYS A 111 -14.91 7.63 0.41
N ARG A 112 -13.61 7.88 0.22
CA ARG A 112 -13.11 8.66 -0.93
C ARG A 112 -13.26 7.89 -2.23
N LEU A 113 -12.97 6.59 -2.24
CA LEU A 113 -13.19 5.75 -3.43
C LEU A 113 -14.67 5.67 -3.81
N ASP A 114 -15.57 5.63 -2.81
CA ASP A 114 -17.02 5.69 -3.05
C ASP A 114 -17.44 7.02 -3.67
N ASN A 115 -16.86 8.15 -3.23
CA ASN A 115 -17.11 9.45 -3.84
C ASN A 115 -16.63 9.48 -5.30
N VAL A 116 -15.47 8.89 -5.60
CA VAL A 116 -14.99 8.75 -6.99
C VAL A 116 -15.98 7.91 -7.81
N ASN A 117 -16.43 6.77 -7.29
CA ASN A 117 -17.42 5.92 -7.98
C ASN A 117 -18.74 6.64 -8.27
N LYS A 118 -19.19 7.52 -7.35
CA LYS A 118 -20.37 8.38 -7.57
C LYS A 118 -20.13 9.38 -8.71
N LEU A 119 -18.98 10.06 -8.72
CA LEU A 119 -18.62 11.01 -9.79
C LEU A 119 -18.51 10.30 -11.15
N VAL A 120 -17.93 9.10 -11.18
CA VAL A 120 -17.89 8.25 -12.38
C VAL A 120 -19.30 7.91 -12.84
N GLY A 121 -20.18 7.44 -11.96
CA GLY A 121 -21.56 7.12 -12.31
C GLY A 121 -22.34 8.32 -12.85
N GLN A 122 -22.11 9.52 -12.31
CA GLN A 122 -22.68 10.75 -12.84
C GLN A 122 -22.19 11.05 -14.26
N LEU A 123 -20.87 10.99 -14.50
CA LEU A 123 -20.30 11.21 -15.83
C LEU A 123 -20.76 10.16 -16.85
N GLU A 124 -20.91 8.91 -16.44
CA GLU A 124 -21.42 7.85 -17.32
C GLU A 124 -22.86 8.09 -17.72
N GLU A 125 -23.71 8.54 -16.81
CA GLU A 125 -25.09 8.91 -17.14
C GLU A 125 -25.13 10.06 -18.14
N ARG A 126 -24.28 11.07 -17.93
CA ARG A 126 -24.12 12.19 -18.87
C ARG A 126 -23.57 11.74 -20.23
N SER A 127 -22.69 10.74 -20.25
CA SER A 127 -22.12 10.18 -21.50
C SER A 127 -23.14 9.53 -22.43
N LYS A 128 -24.37 9.29 -21.97
CA LYS A 128 -25.48 8.81 -22.80
C LYS A 128 -26.10 9.92 -23.66
N GLN A 129 -25.82 11.18 -23.34
CA GLN A 129 -26.23 12.34 -24.14
C GLN A 129 -25.30 12.49 -25.36
N GLU A 130 -25.80 13.08 -26.46
CA GLU A 130 -25.03 13.22 -27.72
C GLU A 130 -23.77 14.08 -27.57
N ALA A 131 -23.80 15.07 -26.67
CA ALA A 131 -22.65 15.90 -26.32
C ALA A 131 -22.61 16.13 -24.81
N VAL A 132 -21.44 15.97 -24.21
CA VAL A 132 -21.19 16.30 -22.80
C VAL A 132 -20.36 17.58 -22.76
N ASP A 133 -20.82 18.57 -22.00
CA ASP A 133 -20.11 19.82 -21.79
C ASP A 133 -18.68 19.56 -21.26
N SER A 134 -17.69 20.02 -22.01
CA SER A 134 -16.27 19.89 -21.66
C SER A 134 -15.97 20.51 -20.29
N LYS A 135 -16.65 21.60 -19.90
CA LYS A 135 -16.47 22.20 -18.58
C LYS A 135 -16.89 21.25 -17.47
N LEU A 136 -18.05 20.61 -17.62
CA LEU A 136 -18.53 19.60 -16.67
C LEU A 136 -17.56 18.43 -16.55
N VAL A 137 -17.02 17.94 -17.68
CA VAL A 137 -16.01 16.86 -17.68
C VAL A 137 -14.75 17.30 -16.94
N ILE A 138 -14.27 18.53 -17.16
CA ILE A 138 -13.11 19.10 -16.45
C ILE A 138 -13.37 19.15 -14.95
N ASP A 139 -14.51 19.72 -14.53
CA ASP A 139 -14.84 19.90 -13.12
C ASP A 139 -14.94 18.54 -12.40
N GLN A 140 -15.69 17.59 -12.96
CA GLN A 140 -15.85 16.27 -12.35
C GLN A 140 -14.55 15.45 -12.36
N THR A 141 -13.71 15.57 -13.39
CA THR A 141 -12.41 14.88 -13.42
C THR A 141 -11.39 15.49 -12.45
N ASN A 142 -11.46 16.80 -12.21
CA ASN A 142 -10.68 17.47 -11.18
C ASN A 142 -11.12 17.02 -9.77
N ASP A 143 -12.43 16.91 -9.52
CA ASP A 143 -12.95 16.42 -8.25
C ASP A 143 -12.55 14.95 -8.00
N MET A 144 -12.64 14.09 -9.02
CA MET A 144 -12.13 12.71 -8.95
C MET A 144 -10.64 12.70 -8.61
N ALA A 145 -9.83 13.49 -9.32
CA ALA A 145 -8.39 13.55 -9.08
C ALA A 145 -8.04 14.06 -7.67
N LYS A 146 -8.84 14.99 -7.12
CA LYS A 146 -8.70 15.50 -5.76
C LYS A 146 -8.98 14.42 -4.72
N GLU A 147 -10.07 13.67 -4.87
CA GLU A 147 -10.41 12.57 -3.96
C GLU A 147 -9.37 11.45 -4.01
N ILE A 148 -8.90 11.08 -5.20
CA ILE A 148 -7.86 10.06 -5.36
C ILE A 148 -6.53 10.53 -4.73
N LYS A 149 -6.16 11.81 -4.90
CA LYS A 149 -4.95 12.37 -4.26
C LYS A 149 -5.08 12.34 -2.73
N ALA A 150 -6.25 12.67 -2.20
CA ALA A 150 -6.49 12.61 -0.76
C ALA A 150 -6.48 11.16 -0.22
N SER A 151 -7.01 10.19 -0.98
CA SER A 151 -6.91 8.76 -0.67
C SER A 151 -5.45 8.30 -0.64
N HIS A 152 -4.60 8.76 -1.56
CA HIS A 152 -3.17 8.46 -1.52
C HIS A 152 -2.50 9.02 -0.26
N ALA A 153 -2.83 10.25 0.16
CA ALA A 153 -2.26 10.81 1.39
C ALA A 153 -2.61 9.94 2.61
N ALA A 154 -3.86 9.48 2.70
CA ALA A 154 -4.30 8.54 3.73
C ALA A 154 -3.60 7.17 3.60
N ASN A 155 -3.37 6.65 2.38
CA ASN A 155 -2.63 5.39 2.19
C ASN A 155 -1.18 5.49 2.67
N SER A 156 -0.51 6.63 2.47
CA SER A 156 0.83 6.83 3.03
C SER A 156 0.82 6.79 4.56
N ALA A 157 -0.25 7.25 5.22
CA ALA A 157 -0.41 7.12 6.66
C ALA A 157 -0.66 5.66 7.08
N VAL A 158 -1.41 4.90 6.29
CA VAL A 158 -1.58 3.43 6.48
C VAL A 158 -0.24 2.72 6.38
N ASP A 159 0.56 3.00 5.34
CA ASP A 159 1.89 2.41 5.15
C ASP A 159 2.77 2.65 6.38
N GLN A 160 2.78 3.89 6.88
CA GLN A 160 3.55 4.26 8.07
C GLN A 160 3.03 3.53 9.33
N ALA A 161 1.71 3.50 9.55
CA ALA A 161 1.13 2.83 10.71
C ALA A 161 1.40 1.31 10.70
N VAL A 162 1.37 0.67 9.53
CA VAL A 162 1.76 -0.75 9.36
C VAL A 162 3.24 -0.97 9.70
N VAL A 163 4.13 -0.05 9.29
CA VAL A 163 5.56 -0.10 9.66
C VAL A 163 5.73 -0.03 11.17
N GLU A 164 5.10 0.95 11.82
CA GLU A 164 5.20 1.17 13.25
C GLU A 164 4.62 -0.02 14.05
N ALA A 165 3.48 -0.55 13.64
CA ALA A 165 2.88 -1.72 14.26
C ALA A 165 3.78 -2.96 14.15
N ALA A 166 4.44 -3.17 13.01
CA ALA A 166 5.40 -4.26 12.83
C ALA A 166 6.65 -4.06 13.70
N GLN A 167 7.16 -2.84 13.81
CA GLN A 167 8.29 -2.50 14.67
C GLN A 167 7.97 -2.74 16.15
N ARG A 168 6.81 -2.29 16.64
CA ARG A 168 6.38 -2.55 18.03
C ARG A 168 6.33 -4.04 18.36
N ARG A 169 5.83 -4.88 17.45
CA ARG A 169 5.84 -6.35 17.62
C ARG A 169 7.27 -6.89 17.68
N SER A 170 8.16 -6.45 16.79
CA SER A 170 9.56 -6.90 16.81
C SER A 170 10.31 -6.51 18.09
N GLN A 171 9.99 -5.37 18.69
CA GLN A 171 10.55 -4.94 19.98
C GLN A 171 10.07 -5.80 21.16
N PHE A 172 8.90 -6.44 21.05
CA PHE A 172 8.37 -7.31 22.11
C PHE A 172 9.11 -8.66 22.17
N TYR A 173 9.56 -9.17 21.01
CA TYR A 173 10.23 -10.47 20.89
C TYR A 173 11.75 -10.37 20.78
N ASN A 174 12.32 -9.16 20.80
CA ASN A 174 13.77 -8.97 20.78
C ASN A 174 14.34 -9.09 22.20
N PRO A 175 15.19 -10.09 22.51
CA PRO A 175 15.76 -10.30 23.85
C PRO A 175 16.67 -9.15 24.32
N LYS A 176 17.09 -8.25 23.41
CA LYS A 176 17.86 -7.04 23.73
C LYS A 176 16.98 -5.78 23.89
N SER A 177 15.67 -5.90 23.73
CA SER A 177 14.73 -4.79 23.90
C SER A 177 14.45 -4.56 25.39
N PRO A 178 14.37 -3.29 25.86
CA PRO A 178 13.96 -2.99 27.23
C PRO A 178 12.51 -3.42 27.54
N ASN A 179 11.73 -3.71 26.49
CA ASN A 179 10.33 -4.16 26.58
C ASN A 179 10.19 -5.68 26.34
N TYR A 180 11.27 -6.45 26.46
CA TYR A 180 11.22 -7.90 26.28
C TYR A 180 10.47 -8.57 27.43
N TYR A 181 9.33 -9.19 27.13
CA TYR A 181 8.60 -10.02 28.08
C TYR A 181 8.68 -11.48 27.63
N PHE A 182 9.47 -12.28 28.35
CA PHE A 182 9.45 -13.74 28.22
C PHE A 182 8.21 -14.25 28.97
N THR A 183 7.08 -14.47 28.28
CA THR A 183 5.96 -15.23 28.86
C THR A 183 6.28 -16.73 28.79
N GLY A 184 7.41 -17.12 29.38
CA GLY A 184 7.77 -18.50 29.62
C GLY A 184 7.27 -18.89 31.00
N GLU A 185 5.96 -19.10 31.14
CA GLU A 185 5.45 -20.03 32.14
C GLU A 185 5.86 -21.44 31.72
N GLY A 186 7.16 -21.73 31.88
CA GLY A 186 7.66 -23.06 32.14
C GLY A 186 7.80 -23.15 33.65
N HIS A 187 6.70 -23.47 34.34
CA HIS A 187 6.80 -24.08 35.65
C HIS A 187 7.70 -25.32 35.53
N PHE A 188 8.87 -25.27 36.14
CA PHE A 188 9.43 -26.46 36.77
C PHE A 188 9.52 -26.14 38.25
N ILE A 189 8.52 -26.66 38.97
CA ILE A 189 8.62 -26.93 40.39
C ILE A 189 9.65 -28.06 40.50
N ASP A 190 10.85 -27.73 40.97
CA ASP A 190 11.40 -28.20 42.26
C ASP A 190 12.60 -27.33 42.66
#